data_AF-A0A1I4MBA8-F1
#
_entry.id   AF-A0A1I4MBA8-F1
#
_cell.length_a   1.000
_cell.length_b   1.000
_cell.length_c   1.000
_cell.angle_alpha   90.00
_cell.angle_beta   90.00
_cell.angle_gamma   90.00
#
_symmetry.space_group_name_H-M   'P 1'
#
loop_
_entity.id
_entity.type
_entity.pdbx_description
1 polymer ?
#
loop_
_entity_poly.entity_id
_entity_poly.type
_entity_poly.pdbx_seq_one_letter_code
_entity_poly.pdbx_strand_id
1 'polypeptide(L)'
;MREKYIPMSDTYIIEDNNHLYGFVSMLDNYLAAIFIDEKFQKKGLGKSLLEYVKKDRAYIELKVFKKILGHITFILIMALR
;
A
#
# COMPACT_ATOMS: atom_id res chain seq x y z
N MET A 1 -11.11 17.93 12.39
CA MET A 1 -10.81 16.94 11.32
C MET A 1 -9.32 16.63 11.42
N ARG A 2 -8.92 15.37 11.62
CA ARG A 2 -7.49 15.02 11.72
C ARG A 2 -6.99 14.67 10.33
N GLU A 3 -6.57 15.68 9.58
CA GLU A 3 -5.78 15.48 8.37
C GLU A 3 -4.37 15.05 8.78
N LYS A 4 -4.19 13.74 8.98
CA LYS A 4 -2.85 13.17 9.16
C LYS A 4 -2.24 13.00 7.78
N TYR A 5 -1.88 14.13 7.17
CA TYR A 5 -0.95 14.15 6.06
C TYR A 5 0.38 13.60 6.58
N ILE A 6 0.88 12.53 5.96
CA ILE A 6 2.26 12.05 6.19
C ILE A 6 3.12 12.89 5.23
N PRO A 7 3.76 13.98 5.68
CA PRO A 7 4.39 14.95 4.77
C PRO A 7 5.64 14.39 4.07
N MET A 8 6.02 13.15 4.36
CA MET A 8 7.26 12.51 3.94
C MET A 8 7.01 11.12 3.32
N SER A 9 5.77 10.78 2.94
CA SER A 9 5.51 9.49 2.31
C SER A 9 5.44 9.59 0.79
N ASP A 10 6.28 8.81 0.11
CA ASP A 10 6.18 8.60 -1.33
C ASP A 10 4.97 7.71 -1.63
N THR A 11 3.99 8.23 -2.35
CA THR A 11 2.80 7.47 -2.75
C THR A 11 2.79 7.24 -4.25
N TYR A 12 2.68 5.97 -4.65
CA TYR A 12 2.58 5.56 -6.05
C TYR A 12 1.21 4.94 -6.29
N ILE A 13 0.63 5.23 -7.46
CA ILE A 13 -0.71 4.79 -7.83
C ILE A 13 -0.66 3.94 -9.10
N ILE A 14 -1.65 3.04 -9.24
CA ILE A 14 -1.98 2.43 -10.52
C ILE A 14 -3.32 3.02 -10.96
N GLU A 15 -3.30 3.74 -12.07
CA GLU A 15 -4.48 4.29 -12.72
C GLU A 15 -4.51 3.96 -14.22
N ASP A 16 -5.70 3.81 -14.78
CA ASP A 16 -5.96 3.77 -16.22
C ASP A 16 -7.31 4.41 -16.48
N ASN A 17 -7.47 5.16 -17.59
CA ASN A 17 -8.75 5.77 -17.97
C ASN A 17 -9.46 6.50 -16.81
N ASN A 18 -8.72 7.27 -16.02
CA ASN A 18 -9.23 7.99 -14.83
C ASN A 18 -9.75 7.09 -13.68
N HIS A 19 -9.47 5.79 -13.72
CA HIS A 19 -9.84 4.83 -12.69
C HIS A 19 -8.62 4.44 -11.84
N LEU A 20 -8.67 4.73 -10.54
CA LEU A 20 -7.65 4.33 -9.58
C LEU A 20 -7.84 2.86 -9.18
N TYR A 21 -6.94 1.97 -9.60
CA TYR A 21 -6.98 0.55 -9.23
C TYR A 21 -6.33 0.25 -7.88
N GLY A 22 -5.46 1.14 -7.40
CA GLY A 22 -4.77 0.94 -6.15
C GLY A 22 -3.60 1.89 -5.94
N PHE A 23 -3.03 1.83 -4.75
CA PHE A 23 -1.91 2.66 -4.35
C PHE A 23 -0.98 1.94 -3.38
N VAL A 24 0.25 2.44 -3.28
CA VAL A 24 1.23 2.07 -2.26
C VAL A 24 1.84 3.35 -1.70
N SER A 25 1.97 3.42 -0.38
CA SER A 25 2.62 4.54 0.31
C SER A 25 3.82 4.02 1.08
N MET A 26 4.97 4.65 0.86
CA MET A 26 6.24 4.35 1.48
C MET A 26 6.64 5.52 2.39
N LEU A 27 7.19 5.24 3.56
CA LEU A 27 7.86 6.23 4.40
C LEU A 27 9.31 5.76 4.53
N ASP A 28 10.25 6.41 3.84
CA ASP A 28 11.57 5.83 3.61
C ASP A 28 11.43 4.36 3.11
N ASN A 29 12.15 3.41 3.70
CA ASN A 29 12.06 1.99 3.33
C ASN A 29 10.86 1.25 3.93
N TYR A 30 9.99 1.95 4.67
CA TYR A 30 8.85 1.35 5.33
C TYR A 30 7.58 1.40 4.47
N LEU A 31 6.96 0.24 4.27
CA LEU A 31 5.66 0.13 3.59
C LEU A 31 4.55 0.60 4.52
N ALA A 32 4.18 1.88 4.41
CA ALA A 32 3.19 2.52 5.26
C ALA A 32 1.77 2.04 4.97
N ALA A 33 1.44 1.87 3.68
CA ALA A 33 0.14 1.38 3.22
C ALA A 33 0.24 0.73 1.83
N ILE A 34 -0.61 -0.25 1.57
CA ILE A 34 -0.86 -0.77 0.23
C ILE A 34 -2.34 -1.13 0.11
N PHE A 35 -2.94 -0.77 -1.02
CA PHE A 35 -4.33 -1.03 -1.31
C PHE A 35 -4.53 -1.31 -2.80
N ILE A 36 -5.38 -2.28 -3.12
CA ILE A 36 -5.83 -2.60 -4.48
C ILE A 36 -7.34 -2.79 -4.42
N ASP A 37 -8.07 -2.17 -5.35
CA ASP A 37 -9.51 -2.34 -5.52
C ASP A 37 -9.87 -3.83 -5.65
N GLU A 38 -10.89 -4.26 -4.92
CA GLU A 38 -11.31 -5.67 -4.82
C GLU A 38 -11.56 -6.35 -6.17
N LYS A 39 -12.06 -5.61 -7.16
CA LYS A 39 -12.36 -6.11 -8.50
C LYS A 39 -11.10 -6.37 -9.33
N PHE A 40 -9.96 -5.84 -8.88
CA PHE A 40 -8.67 -5.93 -9.54
C PHE A 40 -7.61 -6.64 -8.69
N GLN A 41 -7.99 -7.13 -7.51
CA GLN A 41 -7.17 -8.04 -6.72
C GLN A 41 -6.92 -9.35 -7.47
N LYS A 42 -5.86 -10.07 -7.06
CA LYS A 42 -5.39 -11.34 -7.68
C LYS A 42 -4.98 -11.24 -9.15
N LYS A 43 -5.02 -10.04 -9.75
CA LYS A 43 -4.48 -9.75 -11.10
C LYS A 43 -2.99 -9.35 -11.09
N GLY A 44 -2.31 -9.51 -9.96
CA GLY A 44 -0.89 -9.16 -9.82
C GLY A 44 -0.59 -7.67 -9.59
N LEU A 45 -1.59 -6.79 -9.54
CA LEU A 45 -1.38 -5.34 -9.38
C LEU A 45 -0.62 -4.96 -8.10
N GLY A 46 -0.96 -5.58 -6.97
CA GLY A 46 -0.23 -5.35 -5.71
C GLY A 46 1.24 -5.79 -5.79
N LYS A 47 1.53 -6.87 -6.54
CA LYS A 47 2.90 -7.28 -6.81
C LYS A 47 3.61 -6.26 -7.69
N SER A 48 2.98 -5.76 -8.74
CA SER A 48 3.56 -4.73 -9.61
C SER A 48 3.92 -3.45 -8.84
N LEU A 49 3.05 -2.99 -7.93
CA LEU A 49 3.36 -1.86 -7.04
C LEU A 49 4.58 -2.13 -6.17
N LEU A 50 4.63 -3.31 -5.53
CA LEU A 50 5.76 -3.70 -4.68
C LEU A 50 7.06 -3.81 -5.47
N GLU A 51 7.03 -4.42 -6.66
CA GLU A 51 8.21 -4.53 -7.52
C GLU A 51 8.66 -3.16 -8.02
N TYR A 52 7.73 -2.24 -8.27
CA TYR A 52 8.05 -0.86 -8.63
C TYR A 52 8.81 -0.16 -7.51
N VAL A 53 8.28 -0.15 -6.27
CA VAL A 53 8.94 0.53 -5.15
C VAL A 53 10.23 -0.13 -4.69
N LYS A 54 10.46 -1.41 -5.05
CA LYS A 54 11.74 -2.10 -4.80
C LYS A 54 12.86 -1.67 -5.74
N LYS A 55 12.57 -1.13 -6.93
CA LYS A 55 13.63 -0.78 -7.89
C LYS A 55 14.61 0.23 -7.33
N ASP A 56 14.10 1.17 -6.54
CA ASP A 56 14.87 2.28 -5.98
C ASP A 56 15.26 2.04 -4.51
N ARG A 57 15.03 0.84 -3.97
CA ARG A 57 15.21 0.53 -2.55
C ARG A 57 15.90 -0.82 -2.33
N ALA A 58 16.93 -0.84 -1.49
CA ALA A 58 17.64 -2.07 -1.16
C ALA A 58 16.78 -3.10 -0.40
N TYR A 59 15.83 -2.62 0.41
CA TYR A 59 14.91 -3.45 1.18
C TYR A 59 13.61 -2.69 1.47
N ILE A 60 12.57 -3.45 1.84
CA ILE A 60 11.27 -2.90 2.29
C ILE A 60 10.92 -3.48 3.65
N GLU A 61 10.66 -2.61 4.61
CA GLU A 61 10.18 -2.97 5.94
C GLU A 61 8.66 -3.02 5.96
N LEU A 62 8.13 -4.17 6.35
CA LEU A 62 6.70 -4.41 6.48
C LEU A 62 6.37 -4.60 7.97
N LYS A 63 5.54 -3.72 8.55
CA LYS A 63 4.91 -4.00 9.86
C LYS A 63 3.48 -4.45 9.60
N VAL A 64 3.27 -5.77 9.61
CA VAL A 64 1.93 -6.34 9.53
C VAL A 64 1.23 -6.11 10.87
N PHE A 65 0.29 -5.18 10.92
CA PHE A 65 -0.63 -5.07 12.05
C PHE A 65 -1.67 -6.18 11.96
N LYS A 66 -1.35 -7.34 12.56
CA LYS A 66 -2.25 -8.48 12.65
C LYS A 66 -3.33 -8.23 13.71
N LYS A 67 -4.30 -7.35 13.44
CA LYS A 67 -5.58 -7.31 14.19
C LYS A 67 -6.68 -7.84 13.28
N ILE A 68 -6.94 -9.14 13.42
CA ILE A 68 -7.96 -9.88 12.68
C ILE A 68 -9.26 -9.78 13.49
N LEU A 69 -10.28 -9.09 12.98
CA LEU A 69 -11.67 -9.38 13.35
C LEU A 69 -12.35 -9.93 12.10
N GLY A 70 -12.63 -11.23 12.10
CA GLY A 70 -13.66 -11.86 11.28
C GLY A 70 -13.51 -11.71 9.78
N HIS A 71 -12.75 -12.64 9.19
CA HIS A 71 -12.70 -12.92 7.75
C HIS A 71 -11.99 -11.83 6.92
N ILE A 72 -11.52 -12.24 5.74
CA ILE A 72 -10.69 -11.46 4.81
C ILE A 72 -9.21 -11.40 5.22
N THR A 73 -8.41 -12.23 4.56
CA THR A 73 -6.96 -12.07 4.44
C THR A 73 -6.68 -10.80 3.64
N PHE A 74 -6.81 -9.64 4.28
CA PHE A 74 -6.48 -8.34 3.69
C PHE A 74 -5.44 -7.68 4.58
N ILE A 75 -4.21 -7.54 4.08
CA ILE A 75 -3.17 -6.78 4.76
C ILE A 75 -3.49 -5.30 4.51
N LEU A 76 -4.44 -4.79 5.29
CA LEU A 76 -4.61 -3.35 5.50
C LEU A 76 -3.46 -2.92 6.42
N ILE A 77 -2.35 -2.49 5.83
CA ILE A 77 -1.28 -1.85 6.60
C ILE A 77 -1.77 -0.44 6.90
N MET A 78 -2.47 -0.28 8.03
CA MET A 78 -2.67 1.02 8.65
C MET A 78 -1.57 1.18 9.68
N ALA A 79 -0.46 1.76 9.26
CA ALA A 79 0.64 2.13 10.12
C ALA A 79 0.35 3.44 10.88
N LEU A 80 -0.73 3.50 11.64
CA LEU A 80 -1.04 4.72 12.39
C LEU A 80 -1.65 4.40 13.76
N ARG A 81 -0.75 4.23 14.74
CA ARG A 81 -0.93 4.81 16.07
C ARG A 81 0.34 5.57 16.44
#